data_AF-A0A800N6V1-F1
#
_entry.id   AF-A0A800N6V1-F1
#
_cell.length_a   1.000
_cell.length_b   1.000
_cell.length_c   1.000
_cell.angle_alpha   90.00
_cell.angle_beta   90.00
_cell.angle_gamma   90.00
#
_symmetry.space_group_name_H-M   'P 1'
#
loop_
_entity.id
_entity.type
_entity.pdbx_description
1 polymer ?
#
loop_
_entity_poly.entity_id
_entity_poly.type
_entity_poly.pdbx_seq_one_letter_code
_entity_poly.pdbx_strand_id
1 'polypeptide(L)'
;MCTNGLVSQFQEAIHKARLEKSRLQIVGGDTKAFLKANVPAPLTRLEIGGYQGIIDYQPSELVLTARAGTSLKVINETLAEQRQMLAFEPPAFGRSATLGGIVASGLSGPRRPFTGAVRDFVLGCKMINGQGETLTFGGQVMKNVAGYDVSRLMAGSEGTLGVILEVSLKVLPAPKKELTLNVAMPIESALVQMVALRRHYLSISAVAYEKGCLRIRYSGSKAGILSVLDTPVITDVHVESSQNFWHALKEQHVDFFHTKDDLWRISVPPATPVLSVSGHWFYDWAGGLRWLKTTAPAAVVFGAAIACGGTARLFRSRQQAPWPRQEVALPLARLNKRVKAAFDPSELFV
;
A
#
# COMPACT_ATOMS: atom_id res chain seq x y z
N MET A 1 -2.95 -2.35 31.60
CA MET A 1 -2.13 -3.58 31.53
C MET A 1 -0.80 -3.22 30.88
N CYS A 2 0.32 -3.57 31.51
CA CYS A 2 1.66 -3.08 31.17
C CYS A 2 2.05 -3.44 29.72
N THR A 3 2.25 -2.44 28.87
CA THR A 3 2.68 -2.60 27.46
C THR A 3 4.01 -3.36 27.33
N ASN A 4 4.87 -3.27 28.36
CA ASN A 4 6.11 -4.01 28.43
C ASN A 4 5.89 -5.54 28.52
N GLY A 5 4.78 -5.98 29.13
CA GLY A 5 4.44 -7.40 29.21
C GLY A 5 4.11 -8.02 27.84
N LEU A 6 3.48 -7.27 26.94
CA LEU A 6 3.18 -7.75 25.59
C LEU A 6 4.44 -7.90 24.74
N VAL A 7 5.39 -6.97 24.85
CA VAL A 7 6.67 -7.05 24.12
C VAL A 7 7.44 -8.31 24.54
N SER A 8 7.54 -8.57 25.85
CA SER A 8 8.18 -9.79 26.36
C SER A 8 7.49 -11.07 25.87
N GLN A 9 6.15 -11.10 25.84
CA GLN A 9 5.40 -12.23 25.26
C GLN A 9 5.72 -12.47 23.79
N PHE A 10 5.87 -11.41 22.98
CA PHE A 10 6.27 -11.56 21.58
C PHE A 10 7.68 -12.11 21.44
N GLN A 11 8.62 -11.65 22.27
CA GLN A 11 10.00 -12.16 22.30
C GLN A 11 10.04 -13.64 22.70
N GLU A 12 9.31 -14.03 23.74
CA GLU A 12 9.18 -15.42 24.18
C GLU A 12 8.60 -16.31 23.07
N ALA A 13 7.58 -15.86 22.36
CA ALA A 13 7.01 -16.59 21.23
C ALA A 13 8.02 -16.78 20.08
N ILE A 14 8.84 -15.77 19.79
CA ILE A 14 9.92 -15.86 18.79
C ILE A 14 11.00 -16.85 19.24
N HIS A 15 11.42 -16.77 20.51
CA HIS A 15 12.40 -17.72 21.06
C HIS A 15 11.90 -19.16 21.01
N LYS A 16 10.63 -19.38 21.40
CA LYS A 16 9.98 -20.69 21.30
C LYS A 16 9.95 -21.20 19.86
N ALA A 17 9.50 -20.37 18.91
CA ALA A 17 9.46 -20.74 17.50
C ALA A 17 10.84 -21.09 16.95
N ARG A 18 11.89 -20.39 17.38
CA ARG A 18 13.27 -20.69 17.01
C ARG A 18 13.74 -22.05 17.53
N LEU A 19 13.43 -22.37 18.79
CA LEU A 19 13.76 -23.67 19.39
C LEU A 19 13.01 -24.82 18.69
N GLU A 20 11.74 -24.60 18.37
CA GLU A 20 10.86 -25.59 17.72
C GLU A 20 11.02 -25.64 16.19
N LYS A 21 11.81 -24.73 15.60
CA LYS A 21 11.93 -24.52 14.15
C LYS A 21 10.58 -24.34 13.46
N SER A 22 9.64 -23.67 14.14
CA SER A 22 8.30 -23.40 13.65
C SER A 22 8.21 -22.00 13.02
N ARG A 23 7.28 -21.86 12.06
CA ARG A 23 7.08 -20.63 11.29
C ARG A 23 6.00 -19.77 11.93
N LEU A 24 6.28 -18.47 12.09
CA LEU A 24 5.41 -17.48 12.69
C LEU A 24 4.76 -16.58 11.64
N GLN A 25 3.43 -16.60 11.61
CA GLN A 25 2.62 -15.62 10.89
C GLN A 25 2.27 -14.47 11.83
N ILE A 26 2.78 -13.28 11.55
CA ILE A 26 2.47 -12.08 12.32
C ILE A 26 1.06 -11.60 11.93
N VAL A 27 0.19 -11.44 12.93
CA VAL A 27 -1.20 -11.06 12.72
C VAL A 27 -1.55 -9.81 13.53
N GLY A 28 -1.96 -8.76 12.83
CA GLY A 28 -2.61 -7.59 13.42
C GLY A 28 -4.14 -7.74 13.37
N GLY A 29 -4.75 -7.12 12.37
CA GLY A 29 -6.21 -7.15 12.17
C GLY A 29 -6.75 -8.23 11.23
N ASP A 30 -5.87 -9.06 10.66
CA ASP A 30 -6.14 -10.13 9.68
C ASP A 30 -6.88 -9.74 8.37
N THR A 31 -7.21 -8.46 8.18
CA THR A 31 -7.90 -7.91 6.97
C THR A 31 -7.18 -8.16 5.63
N LYS A 32 -5.92 -8.59 5.67
CA LYS A 32 -5.03 -8.78 4.51
C LYS A 32 -4.46 -10.19 4.44
N ALA A 33 -5.06 -11.15 5.15
CA ALA A 33 -4.63 -12.55 5.17
C ALA A 33 -4.44 -13.16 3.78
N PHE A 34 -5.26 -12.74 2.80
CA PHE A 34 -5.19 -13.21 1.42
C PHE A 34 -3.84 -12.95 0.73
N LEU A 35 -3.05 -11.96 1.18
CA LEU A 35 -1.70 -11.72 0.66
C LEU A 35 -0.74 -12.88 0.97
N LYS A 36 -1.06 -13.68 1.98
CA LYS A 36 -0.32 -14.86 2.43
C LYS A 36 -0.76 -16.17 1.78
N ALA A 37 -1.60 -16.13 0.75
CA ALA A 37 -2.12 -17.33 0.09
C ALA A 37 -1.02 -18.34 -0.33
N ASN A 38 0.17 -17.85 -0.71
CA ASN A 38 1.29 -18.69 -1.14
C ASN A 38 2.18 -19.22 0.00
N VAL A 39 1.78 -19.07 1.25
CA VAL A 39 2.54 -19.56 2.41
C VAL A 39 1.96 -20.90 2.85
N PRO A 40 2.72 -22.01 2.78
CA PRO A 40 2.23 -23.32 3.21
C PRO A 40 1.96 -23.39 4.72
N ALA A 41 0.89 -24.09 5.10
CA ALA A 41 0.53 -24.45 6.47
C ALA A 41 1.37 -25.63 6.99
N PRO A 42 1.43 -25.89 8.33
CA PRO A 42 0.81 -25.11 9.42
C PRO A 42 1.58 -23.83 9.74
N LEU A 43 0.84 -22.78 10.14
CA LEU A 43 1.39 -21.50 10.56
C LEU A 43 1.02 -21.22 12.01
N THR A 44 2.03 -20.97 12.85
CA THR A 44 1.81 -20.51 14.21
C THR A 44 1.53 -19.01 14.18
N ARG A 45 0.37 -18.58 14.67
CA ARG A 45 -0.02 -17.16 14.65
C ARG A 45 0.61 -16.43 15.82
N LEU A 46 1.26 -15.31 15.53
CA LEU A 46 1.74 -14.33 16.50
C LEU A 46 0.81 -13.11 16.47
N GLU A 47 -0.16 -13.10 17.39
CA GLU A 47 -1.17 -12.05 17.49
C GLU A 47 -0.58 -10.79 18.16
N ILE A 48 -0.44 -9.72 17.38
CA ILE A 48 0.09 -8.44 17.85
C ILE A 48 -0.98 -7.34 17.93
N GLY A 49 -2.22 -7.66 17.55
CA GLY A 49 -3.34 -6.72 17.55
C GLY A 49 -3.63 -6.09 18.91
N GLY A 50 -3.24 -6.73 20.02
CA GLY A 50 -3.37 -6.17 21.37
C GLY A 50 -2.39 -5.05 21.71
N TYR A 51 -1.28 -4.89 20.98
CA TYR A 51 -0.29 -3.82 21.22
C TYR A 51 -0.74 -2.50 20.58
N GLN A 52 -1.62 -1.77 21.27
CA GLN A 52 -2.33 -0.60 20.73
C GLN A 52 -2.05 0.70 21.47
N GLY A 53 -2.28 1.81 20.79
CA GLY A 53 -2.25 3.16 21.34
C GLY A 53 -1.37 4.10 20.52
N ILE A 54 -1.81 5.34 20.41
CA ILE A 54 -0.98 6.45 19.93
C ILE A 54 0.00 6.80 21.05
N ILE A 55 1.28 6.85 20.71
CA ILE A 55 2.37 7.11 21.66
C ILE A 55 2.63 8.62 21.74
N ASP A 56 2.71 9.26 20.57
CA ASP A 56 2.96 10.68 20.43
C ASP A 56 2.29 11.19 19.17
N TYR A 57 1.72 12.38 19.22
CA TYR A 57 1.12 13.05 18.07
C TYR A 57 1.40 14.55 18.17
N GLN A 58 2.14 15.06 17.19
CA GLN A 58 2.52 16.46 17.07
C GLN A 58 1.86 17.04 15.81
N PRO A 59 0.62 17.58 15.90
CA PRO A 59 -0.11 18.05 14.73
C PRO A 59 0.61 19.18 13.99
N SER A 60 1.28 20.09 14.70
CA SER A 60 2.06 21.18 14.13
C SER A 60 3.28 20.68 13.34
N GLU A 61 3.88 19.57 13.78
CA GLU A 61 5.04 18.95 13.12
C GLU A 61 4.64 17.93 12.04
N LEU A 62 3.34 17.63 11.93
CA LEU A 62 2.81 16.62 11.00
C LEU A 62 3.41 15.22 11.23
N VAL A 63 3.60 14.83 12.49
CA VAL A 63 4.14 13.52 12.87
C VAL A 63 3.22 12.81 13.86
N LEU A 64 2.92 11.54 13.58
CA LEU A 64 2.19 10.64 14.48
C LEU A 64 3.01 9.37 14.72
N THR A 65 3.25 9.04 15.98
CA THR A 65 3.87 7.79 16.40
C THR A 65 2.85 6.92 17.13
N ALA A 66 2.66 5.69 16.68
CA ALA A 66 1.71 4.78 17.31
C ALA A 66 2.17 3.33 17.28
N ARG A 67 1.58 2.53 18.16
CA ARG A 67 1.83 1.09 18.23
C ARG A 67 1.19 0.36 17.04
N ALA A 68 1.83 -0.70 16.57
CA ALA A 68 1.47 -1.43 15.36
C ALA A 68 0.09 -2.10 15.42
N GLY A 69 -0.41 -2.46 16.61
CA GLY A 69 -1.77 -2.98 16.78
C GLY A 69 -2.85 -1.91 16.74
N THR A 70 -2.50 -0.62 16.78
CA THR A 70 -3.47 0.48 16.78
C THR A 70 -4.34 0.43 15.52
N SER A 71 -5.66 0.51 15.72
CA SER A 71 -6.63 0.49 14.62
C SER A 71 -6.43 1.67 13.68
N LEU A 72 -6.49 1.40 12.37
CA LEU A 72 -6.51 2.42 11.33
C LEU A 72 -7.69 3.38 11.51
N LYS A 73 -8.83 2.90 12.03
CA LYS A 73 -10.00 3.73 12.34
C LYS A 73 -9.65 4.81 13.36
N VAL A 74 -9.06 4.40 14.50
CA VAL A 74 -8.64 5.30 15.58
C VAL A 74 -7.65 6.35 15.07
N ILE A 75 -6.68 5.94 14.25
CA ILE A 75 -5.69 6.86 13.65
C ILE A 75 -6.40 7.88 12.75
N ASN A 76 -7.27 7.44 11.85
CA ASN A 76 -7.97 8.35 10.94
C ASN A 76 -8.89 9.32 11.69
N GLU A 77 -9.59 8.87 12.72
CA GLU A 77 -10.43 9.73 13.58
C GLU A 77 -9.58 10.79 14.30
N THR A 78 -8.46 10.39 14.91
CA THR A 78 -7.53 11.31 15.58
C THR A 78 -6.97 12.36 14.62
N LEU A 79 -6.57 11.95 13.41
CA LEU A 79 -6.06 12.89 12.41
C LEU A 79 -7.15 13.84 11.89
N ALA A 80 -8.39 13.35 11.75
CA ALA A 80 -9.51 14.16 11.26
C ALA A 80 -9.85 15.33 12.20
N GLU A 81 -9.69 15.16 13.52
CA GLU A 81 -9.85 16.24 14.51
C GLU A 81 -8.93 17.44 14.22
N GLN A 82 -7.74 17.19 13.68
CA GLN A 82 -6.76 18.21 13.30
C GLN A 82 -6.79 18.54 11.79
N ARG A 83 -7.80 18.05 11.06
CA ARG A 83 -7.91 18.17 9.59
C ARG A 83 -6.66 17.64 8.87
N GLN A 84 -6.14 16.52 9.33
CA GLN A 84 -5.00 15.81 8.75
C GLN A 84 -5.42 14.43 8.24
N MET A 85 -4.53 13.77 7.50
CA MET A 85 -4.78 12.46 6.92
C MET A 85 -3.48 11.67 6.68
N LEU A 86 -3.65 10.35 6.54
CA LEU A 86 -2.66 9.49 5.90
C LEU A 86 -2.77 9.64 4.37
N ALA A 87 -1.95 10.51 3.79
CA ALA A 87 -2.10 10.92 2.39
C ALA A 87 -1.82 9.81 1.36
N PHE A 88 -1.13 8.74 1.72
CA PHE A 88 -0.99 7.55 0.87
C PHE A 88 -2.27 6.70 0.78
N GLU A 89 -3.35 7.07 1.49
CA GLU A 89 -4.68 6.46 1.43
C GLU A 89 -4.66 4.92 1.59
N PRO A 90 -4.21 4.38 2.74
CA PRO A 90 -4.08 2.93 2.91
C PRO A 90 -5.43 2.21 2.76
N PRO A 91 -5.50 1.12 1.98
CA PRO A 91 -6.69 0.27 1.95
C PRO A 91 -6.84 -0.49 3.27
N ALA A 92 -8.02 -0.45 3.86
CA ALA A 92 -8.32 -1.16 5.10
C ALA A 92 -8.61 -2.65 4.81
N PHE A 93 -9.42 -2.94 3.80
CA PHE A 93 -9.97 -4.27 3.48
C PHE A 93 -10.71 -4.93 4.66
N GLY A 94 -11.20 -4.12 5.61
CA GLY A 94 -11.91 -4.58 6.79
C GLY A 94 -11.78 -3.62 7.96
N ARG A 95 -12.69 -3.75 8.93
CA ARG A 95 -12.79 -2.81 10.06
C ARG A 95 -11.67 -2.96 11.08
N SER A 96 -11.04 -4.12 11.16
CA SER A 96 -9.98 -4.46 12.12
C SER A 96 -8.57 -4.06 11.65
N ALA A 97 -8.41 -3.40 10.49
CA ALA A 97 -7.10 -3.05 9.96
C ALA A 97 -6.26 -2.25 10.98
N THR A 98 -4.97 -2.60 11.10
CA THR A 98 -4.05 -2.00 12.08
C THR A 98 -2.89 -1.27 11.40
N LEU A 99 -2.23 -0.37 12.13
CA LEU A 99 -1.07 0.39 11.66
C LEU A 99 0.06 -0.50 11.12
N GLY A 100 0.43 -1.53 11.87
CA GLY A 100 1.46 -2.48 11.44
C GLY A 100 1.07 -3.21 10.17
N GLY A 101 -0.21 -3.60 10.04
CA GLY A 101 -0.74 -4.24 8.85
C GLY A 101 -0.72 -3.34 7.61
N ILE A 102 -1.04 -2.04 7.75
CA ILE A 102 -0.95 -1.11 6.60
C ILE A 102 0.49 -0.93 6.14
N VAL A 103 1.44 -0.79 7.07
CA VAL A 103 2.86 -0.62 6.76
C VAL A 103 3.41 -1.89 6.13
N ALA A 104 3.28 -3.03 6.81
CA ALA A 104 3.78 -4.31 6.33
C ALA A 104 3.22 -4.67 4.94
N SER A 105 1.96 -4.36 4.65
CA SER A 105 1.39 -4.64 3.31
C SER A 105 1.95 -3.76 2.19
N GLY A 106 2.47 -2.57 2.51
CA GLY A 106 3.00 -1.62 1.52
C GLY A 106 1.97 -1.11 0.50
N LEU A 107 0.68 -1.35 0.74
CA LEU A 107 -0.40 -0.94 -0.17
C LEU A 107 -0.74 0.53 0.03
N SER A 108 -1.02 1.22 -1.07
CA SER A 108 -1.42 2.63 -1.07
C SER A 108 -2.62 2.82 -1.98
N GLY A 109 -3.41 3.84 -1.72
CA GLY A 109 -4.60 4.17 -2.47
C GLY A 109 -4.31 5.04 -3.71
N PRO A 110 -5.37 5.57 -4.34
CA PRO A 110 -5.30 6.30 -5.61
C PRO A 110 -4.39 7.55 -5.59
N ARG A 111 -4.14 8.15 -4.42
CA ARG A 111 -3.25 9.33 -4.29
C ARG A 111 -1.76 9.06 -4.44
N ARG A 112 -1.32 7.80 -4.41
CA ARG A 112 0.10 7.42 -4.42
C ARG A 112 0.97 8.17 -5.45
N PRO A 113 0.57 8.35 -6.73
CA PRO A 113 1.43 9.02 -7.71
C PRO A 113 1.69 10.49 -7.40
N PHE A 114 0.81 11.12 -6.62
CA PHE A 114 0.79 12.56 -6.39
C PHE A 114 1.34 12.92 -5.01
N THR A 115 1.23 12.03 -4.02
CA THR A 115 1.70 12.29 -2.65
C THR A 115 2.72 11.29 -2.12
N GLY A 116 2.94 10.16 -2.79
CA GLY A 116 3.86 9.11 -2.35
C GLY A 116 3.17 7.84 -1.83
N ALA A 117 3.95 6.77 -1.75
CA ALA A 117 3.57 5.47 -1.20
C ALA A 117 3.79 5.42 0.31
N VAL A 118 3.28 4.37 0.98
CA VAL A 118 3.43 4.18 2.45
C VAL A 118 4.85 4.45 2.95
N ARG A 119 5.85 3.89 2.24
CA ARG A 119 7.28 4.03 2.59
C ARG A 119 7.75 5.50 2.63
N ASP A 120 7.17 6.37 1.81
CA ASP A 120 7.56 7.78 1.72
C ASP A 120 7.03 8.60 2.92
N PHE A 121 6.16 7.98 3.74
CA PHE A 121 5.61 8.53 4.97
C PHE A 121 6.18 7.88 6.23
N VAL A 122 6.93 6.77 6.13
CA VAL A 122 7.60 6.19 7.29
C VAL A 122 8.84 7.01 7.65
N LEU A 123 8.88 7.51 8.88
CA LEU A 123 9.99 8.29 9.45
C LEU A 123 10.89 7.45 10.37
N GLY A 124 10.28 6.46 11.01
CA GLY A 124 10.98 5.55 11.92
C GLY A 124 10.11 4.35 12.29
N CYS A 125 10.74 3.30 12.78
CA CYS A 125 10.06 2.13 13.32
C CYS A 125 10.85 1.50 14.48
N LYS A 126 10.10 0.87 15.38
CA LYS A 126 10.62 -0.06 16.38
C LYS A 126 10.11 -1.45 16.04
N MET A 127 10.97 -2.47 16.11
CA MET A 127 10.61 -3.83 15.72
C MET A 127 11.34 -4.91 16.53
N ILE A 128 10.87 -6.15 16.44
CA ILE A 128 11.57 -7.34 16.94
C ILE A 128 12.04 -8.18 15.74
N ASN A 129 13.33 -8.52 15.69
CA ASN A 129 13.90 -9.38 14.65
C ASN A 129 13.70 -10.88 14.97
N GLY A 130 14.19 -11.78 14.10
CA GLY A 130 14.09 -13.23 14.29
C GLY A 130 14.98 -13.76 15.44
N GLN A 131 15.80 -12.90 16.04
CA GLN A 131 16.62 -13.23 17.21
C GLN A 131 15.88 -12.97 18.52
N GLY A 132 14.75 -12.25 18.48
CA GLY A 132 14.03 -11.75 19.65
C GLY A 132 14.54 -10.38 20.13
N GLU A 133 15.44 -9.74 19.38
CA GLU A 133 16.04 -8.45 19.75
C GLU A 133 15.13 -7.30 19.33
N THR A 134 14.97 -6.30 20.21
CA THR A 134 14.25 -5.07 19.89
C THR A 134 15.20 -4.08 19.21
N LEU A 135 14.87 -3.70 17.98
CA LEU A 135 15.64 -2.78 17.15
C LEU A 135 14.83 -1.49 16.93
N THR A 136 15.52 -0.35 16.87
CA THR A 136 14.93 0.96 16.56
C THR A 136 15.64 1.58 15.37
N PHE A 137 14.87 2.04 14.38
CA PHE A 137 15.38 2.61 13.14
C PHE A 137 14.70 3.93 12.84
N GLY A 138 15.47 4.91 12.34
CA GLY A 138 14.97 6.25 12.05
C GLY A 138 14.73 7.09 13.31
N GLY A 139 13.92 8.14 13.17
CA GLY A 139 13.64 9.09 14.24
C GLY A 139 12.78 10.25 13.74
N GLN A 140 12.32 11.12 14.65
CA GLN A 140 11.45 12.27 14.30
C GLN A 140 12.20 13.42 13.59
N VAL A 141 13.53 13.36 13.48
CA VAL A 141 14.36 14.44 12.92
C VAL A 141 14.58 14.30 11.41
N MET A 142 14.48 15.43 10.69
CA MET A 142 14.56 15.51 9.22
C MET A 142 15.92 15.07 8.61
N LYS A 143 16.97 14.88 9.41
CA LYS A 143 18.30 14.47 8.95
C LYS A 143 18.72 13.16 9.62
N ASN A 144 18.42 12.04 8.96
CA ASN A 144 18.98 10.73 9.29
C ASN A 144 20.14 10.44 8.33
N VAL A 145 21.35 10.90 8.66
CA VAL A 145 22.52 10.90 7.74
C VAL A 145 23.46 9.70 7.96
N ALA A 146 23.06 8.70 8.74
CA ALA A 146 23.87 7.49 8.95
C ALA A 146 23.03 6.21 8.81
N GLY A 147 23.52 5.28 7.98
CA GLY A 147 22.96 3.93 7.81
C GLY A 147 21.94 3.78 6.68
N TYR A 148 21.50 2.54 6.47
CA TYR A 148 20.43 2.20 5.53
C TYR A 148 19.06 2.53 6.13
N ASP A 149 18.14 3.02 5.30
CA ASP A 149 16.78 3.38 5.72
C ASP A 149 15.89 2.13 5.91
N VAL A 150 16.17 1.38 6.97
CA VAL A 150 15.43 0.17 7.35
C VAL A 150 13.96 0.49 7.66
N SER A 151 13.67 1.70 8.16
CA SER A 151 12.30 2.10 8.47
C SER A 151 11.39 2.00 7.25
N ARG A 152 11.87 2.46 6.08
CA ARG A 152 11.16 2.37 4.81
C ARG A 152 11.15 0.96 4.22
N LEU A 153 12.13 0.13 4.54
CA LEU A 153 12.18 -1.27 4.13
C LEU A 153 11.05 -2.11 4.76
N MET A 154 10.58 -1.73 5.96
CA MET A 154 9.45 -2.42 6.61
C MET A 154 8.15 -2.26 5.81
N ALA A 155 8.01 -1.19 5.03
CA ALA A 155 6.86 -0.97 4.18
C ALA A 155 6.86 -1.94 3.00
N GLY A 156 5.88 -2.86 2.96
CA GLY A 156 5.83 -3.92 1.96
C GLY A 156 6.65 -5.17 2.32
N SER A 157 7.19 -5.26 3.54
CA SER A 157 7.87 -6.48 4.02
C SER A 157 6.93 -7.68 4.16
N GLU A 158 5.62 -7.44 4.19
CA GLU A 158 4.56 -8.38 4.50
C GLU A 158 4.81 -9.13 5.82
N GLY A 159 5.60 -8.59 6.75
CA GLY A 159 5.93 -9.25 8.02
C GLY A 159 7.09 -10.26 7.93
N THR A 160 7.73 -10.42 6.77
CA THR A 160 8.85 -11.38 6.59
C THR A 160 10.19 -10.91 7.18
N LEU A 161 10.26 -9.66 7.64
CA LEU A 161 11.47 -9.07 8.23
C LEU A 161 11.37 -8.91 9.74
N GLY A 162 10.24 -9.24 10.36
CA GLY A 162 10.05 -9.15 11.80
C GLY A 162 8.81 -8.41 12.25
N VAL A 163 8.64 -8.34 13.56
CA VAL A 163 7.46 -7.80 14.23
C VAL A 163 7.58 -6.30 14.38
N ILE A 164 6.81 -5.54 13.61
CA ILE A 164 6.70 -4.09 13.81
C ILE A 164 6.00 -3.85 15.15
N LEU A 165 6.64 -3.13 16.07
CA LEU A 165 6.07 -2.71 17.35
C LEU A 165 5.48 -1.31 17.25
N GLU A 166 6.23 -0.35 16.72
CA GLU A 166 5.88 1.07 16.69
C GLU A 166 6.30 1.67 15.35
N VAL A 167 5.52 2.63 14.87
CA VAL A 167 5.83 3.35 13.62
C VAL A 167 5.58 4.84 13.83
N SER A 168 6.55 5.64 13.43
CA SER A 168 6.41 7.09 13.28
C SER A 168 6.11 7.40 11.81
N LEU A 169 4.98 8.05 11.57
CA LEU A 169 4.54 8.45 10.25
C LEU A 169 4.50 9.97 10.12
N LYS A 170 4.98 10.47 8.99
CA LYS A 170 4.57 11.79 8.49
C LYS A 170 3.08 11.72 8.14
N VAL A 171 2.33 12.73 8.51
CA VAL A 171 0.94 12.95 8.08
C VAL A 171 0.85 14.22 7.25
N LEU A 172 -0.26 14.48 6.57
CA LEU A 172 -0.43 15.72 5.80
C LEU A 172 -1.78 16.36 6.09
N PRO A 173 -1.92 17.67 5.87
CA PRO A 173 -3.23 18.32 5.88
C PRO A 173 -4.21 17.62 4.93
N ALA A 174 -5.43 17.39 5.40
CA ALA A 174 -6.53 16.94 4.56
C ALA A 174 -6.98 18.09 3.64
N PRO A 175 -7.33 17.80 2.37
CA PRO A 175 -7.79 18.83 1.45
C PRO A 175 -9.13 19.42 1.92
N LYS A 176 -9.32 20.73 1.73
CA LYS A 176 -10.56 21.42 2.11
C LYS A 176 -11.75 20.97 1.27
N LYS A 177 -11.50 20.68 -0.01
CA LYS A 177 -12.49 20.23 -0.98
C LYS A 177 -11.85 19.22 -1.92
N GLU A 178 -12.68 18.34 -2.45
CA GLU A 178 -12.35 17.45 -3.54
C GLU A 178 -13.43 17.54 -4.62
N LEU A 179 -13.02 17.38 -5.88
CA LEU A 179 -13.87 17.37 -7.06
C LEU A 179 -13.42 16.23 -7.95
N THR A 180 -14.36 15.51 -8.56
CA THR A 180 -14.05 14.49 -9.58
C THR A 180 -14.65 14.88 -10.90
N LEU A 181 -13.82 14.84 -11.94
CA LEU A 181 -14.21 15.04 -13.32
C LEU A 181 -14.17 13.69 -14.03
N ASN A 182 -15.23 13.38 -14.77
CA ASN A 182 -15.37 12.21 -15.61
C ASN A 182 -15.32 12.66 -17.07
N VAL A 183 -14.44 12.07 -17.88
CA VAL A 183 -14.27 12.40 -19.30
C VAL A 183 -14.35 11.12 -20.13
N ALA A 184 -15.27 11.08 -21.08
CA ALA A 184 -15.41 9.94 -21.99
C ALA A 184 -14.31 9.99 -23.07
N MET A 185 -13.51 8.94 -23.17
CA MET A 185 -12.48 8.84 -24.21
C MET A 185 -11.96 7.39 -24.36
N PRO A 186 -11.36 7.05 -25.51
CA PRO A 186 -10.62 5.79 -25.68
C PRO A 186 -9.42 5.69 -24.73
N ILE A 187 -8.97 4.46 -24.46
CA ILE A 187 -7.88 4.21 -23.49
C ILE A 187 -6.55 4.79 -23.98
N GLU A 188 -6.28 4.75 -25.28
CA GLU A 188 -5.07 5.30 -25.89
C GLU A 188 -4.97 6.80 -25.62
N SER A 189 -6.07 7.53 -25.85
CA SER A 189 -6.17 8.96 -25.52
C SER A 189 -6.07 9.20 -24.02
N ALA A 190 -6.70 8.35 -23.20
CA ALA A 190 -6.65 8.47 -21.75
C ALA A 190 -5.22 8.31 -21.20
N LEU A 191 -4.42 7.38 -21.72
CA LEU A 191 -3.03 7.20 -21.31
C LEU A 191 -2.17 8.42 -21.66
N VAL A 192 -2.36 9.00 -22.85
CA VAL A 192 -1.70 10.26 -23.24
C VAL A 192 -2.07 11.38 -22.27
N GLN A 193 -3.36 11.52 -21.93
CA GLN A 193 -3.83 12.51 -20.97
C GLN A 193 -3.29 12.26 -19.56
N MET A 194 -3.25 11.02 -19.06
CA MET A 194 -2.67 10.69 -17.76
C MET A 194 -1.20 11.12 -17.64
N VAL A 195 -0.42 10.97 -18.72
CA VAL A 195 0.98 11.43 -18.75
C VAL A 195 1.05 12.96 -18.78
N ALA A 196 0.20 13.62 -19.56
CA ALA A 196 0.15 15.08 -19.62
C ALA A 196 -0.23 15.69 -18.27
N LEU A 197 -1.26 15.15 -17.60
CA LEU A 197 -1.76 15.62 -16.30
C LEU A 197 -0.68 15.59 -15.20
N ARG A 198 0.28 14.65 -15.25
CA ARG A 198 1.41 14.62 -14.29
C ARG A 198 2.37 15.80 -14.44
N ARG A 199 2.41 16.44 -15.62
CA ARG A 199 3.27 17.61 -15.87
C ARG A 199 2.61 18.92 -15.43
N HIS A 200 1.31 18.89 -15.18
CA HIS A 200 0.56 20.05 -14.73
C HIS A 200 0.52 20.08 -13.20
N TYR A 201 0.96 21.19 -12.61
CA TYR A 201 0.95 21.45 -11.15
C TYR A 201 -0.45 21.67 -10.57
N LEU A 202 -1.50 21.23 -11.27
CA LEU A 202 -2.85 21.32 -10.75
C LEU A 202 -2.98 20.39 -9.54
N SER A 203 -3.92 20.71 -8.66
CA SER A 203 -4.22 20.01 -7.40
C SER A 203 -4.73 18.56 -7.59
N ILE A 204 -4.24 17.83 -8.59
CA ILE A 204 -4.64 16.46 -8.92
C ILE A 204 -4.14 15.54 -7.82
N SER A 205 -5.04 14.66 -7.40
CA SER A 205 -4.80 13.73 -6.31
C SER A 205 -5.21 12.30 -6.60
N ALA A 206 -5.83 12.01 -7.74
CA ALA A 206 -6.02 10.66 -8.22
C ALA A 206 -6.42 10.70 -9.70
N VAL A 207 -6.04 9.66 -10.44
CA VAL A 207 -6.50 9.46 -11.82
C VAL A 207 -6.70 7.96 -12.04
N ALA A 208 -7.89 7.60 -12.53
CA ALA A 208 -8.28 6.24 -12.83
C ALA A 208 -9.02 6.17 -14.16
N TYR A 209 -9.04 5.01 -14.80
CA TYR A 209 -9.77 4.78 -16.03
C TYR A 209 -10.37 3.39 -16.06
N GLU A 210 -11.63 3.31 -16.47
CA GLU A 210 -12.34 2.06 -16.73
C GLU A 210 -13.45 2.31 -17.75
N LYS A 211 -13.70 1.35 -18.66
CA LYS A 211 -14.86 1.33 -19.58
C LYS A 211 -15.09 2.65 -20.33
N GLY A 212 -14.04 3.20 -20.95
CA GLY A 212 -14.17 4.41 -21.77
C GLY A 212 -14.22 5.72 -20.98
N CYS A 213 -14.01 5.70 -19.67
CA CYS A 213 -14.14 6.89 -18.82
C CYS A 213 -12.85 7.13 -18.01
N LEU A 214 -12.21 8.27 -18.27
CA LEU A 214 -11.12 8.83 -17.48
C LEU A 214 -11.71 9.62 -16.31
N ARG A 215 -11.33 9.28 -15.09
CA ARG A 215 -11.74 9.96 -13.86
C ARG A 215 -10.55 10.65 -13.23
N ILE A 216 -10.69 11.94 -12.94
CA ILE A 216 -9.63 12.78 -12.39
C ILE A 216 -10.13 13.42 -11.09
N ARG A 217 -9.45 13.15 -9.97
CA ARG A 217 -9.71 13.82 -8.69
C ARG A 217 -8.80 15.02 -8.54
N TYR A 218 -9.40 16.16 -8.20
CA TYR A 218 -8.71 17.35 -7.73
C TYR A 218 -8.99 17.52 -6.24
N SER A 219 -7.98 17.91 -5.47
CA SER A 219 -8.02 18.09 -4.02
C SER A 219 -7.28 19.35 -3.61
N GLY A 220 -7.96 20.35 -3.03
CA GLY A 220 -7.29 21.60 -2.70
C GLY A 220 -8.22 22.63 -2.06
N SER A 221 -7.88 23.90 -2.24
CA SER A 221 -8.75 25.02 -1.88
C SER A 221 -9.93 25.12 -2.86
N LYS A 222 -11.03 25.76 -2.42
CA LYS A 222 -12.19 26.00 -3.29
C LYS A 222 -11.79 26.76 -4.57
N ALA A 223 -10.99 27.82 -4.43
CA ALA A 223 -10.52 28.62 -5.56
C ALA A 223 -9.64 27.81 -6.53
N GLY A 224 -8.71 27.01 -6.01
CA GLY A 224 -7.82 26.18 -6.84
C GLY A 224 -8.52 25.04 -7.56
N ILE A 225 -9.65 24.55 -7.03
CA ILE A 225 -10.50 23.58 -7.72
C ILE A 225 -11.37 24.28 -8.78
N LEU A 226 -11.93 25.45 -8.48
CA LEU A 226 -12.77 26.18 -9.44
C LEU A 226 -11.97 26.60 -10.68
N SER A 227 -10.70 27.02 -10.52
CA SER A 227 -9.85 27.38 -11.67
C SER A 227 -9.57 26.22 -12.63
N VAL A 228 -9.76 24.97 -12.20
CA VAL A 228 -9.64 23.79 -13.07
C VAL A 228 -10.82 23.71 -14.03
N LEU A 229 -12.02 24.12 -13.60
CA LEU A 229 -13.22 24.08 -14.44
C LEU A 229 -13.13 25.04 -15.63
N ASP A 230 -12.32 26.10 -15.50
CA ASP A 230 -12.08 27.07 -16.57
C ASP A 230 -10.96 26.63 -17.54
N THR A 231 -10.37 25.44 -17.33
CA THR A 231 -9.29 24.94 -18.18
C THR A 231 -9.85 24.26 -19.44
N PRO A 232 -9.48 24.70 -20.65
CA PRO A 232 -10.08 24.25 -21.92
C PRO A 232 -9.82 22.79 -22.30
N VAL A 233 -9.06 22.04 -21.50
CA VAL A 233 -8.71 20.63 -21.73
C VAL A 233 -9.88 19.68 -21.39
N ILE A 234 -10.92 20.17 -20.72
CA ILE A 234 -11.97 19.33 -20.15
C ILE A 234 -13.34 19.67 -20.74
N THR A 235 -13.67 19.04 -21.86
CA THR A 235 -15.01 19.06 -22.45
C THR A 235 -15.80 17.84 -21.94
N ASP A 236 -17.11 18.02 -21.71
CA ASP A 236 -18.05 16.97 -21.22
C ASP A 236 -17.79 16.45 -19.80
N VAL A 237 -17.89 17.36 -18.82
CA VAL A 237 -17.74 17.07 -17.40
C VAL A 237 -19.05 16.61 -16.77
N HIS A 238 -19.07 15.39 -16.24
CA HIS A 238 -20.02 15.03 -15.17
C HIS A 238 -19.35 15.19 -13.80
N VAL A 239 -19.88 16.11 -13.00
CA VAL A 239 -19.45 16.32 -11.61
C VAL A 239 -20.21 15.37 -10.70
N GLU A 240 -19.50 14.42 -10.11
CA GLU A 240 -20.04 13.58 -9.03
C GLU A 240 -19.43 13.98 -7.68
N SER A 241 -20.16 13.68 -6.60
CA SER A 241 -19.58 13.69 -5.25
C SER A 241 -18.41 12.71 -5.21
N SER A 242 -17.19 13.25 -5.14
CA SER A 242 -15.94 12.50 -5.32
C SER A 242 -15.73 11.38 -4.33
N GLN A 243 -16.26 11.52 -3.11
CA GLN A 243 -15.78 10.73 -1.98
C GLN A 243 -16.14 9.24 -2.09
N ASN A 244 -17.30 8.93 -2.69
CA ASN A 244 -17.79 7.55 -2.75
C ASN A 244 -16.97 6.68 -3.71
N PHE A 245 -16.68 7.16 -4.92
CA PHE A 245 -15.92 6.38 -5.91
C PHE A 245 -14.50 6.11 -5.45
N TRP A 246 -13.75 7.13 -5.03
CA TRP A 246 -12.33 6.96 -4.67
C TRP A 246 -12.15 6.13 -3.40
N HIS A 247 -13.06 6.27 -2.43
CA HIS A 247 -13.08 5.39 -1.28
C HIS A 247 -13.38 3.93 -1.69
N ALA A 248 -14.37 3.71 -2.56
CA ALA A 248 -14.69 2.38 -3.08
C ALA A 248 -13.53 1.79 -3.90
N LEU A 249 -12.83 2.59 -4.71
CA LEU A 249 -11.66 2.15 -5.47
C LEU A 249 -10.53 1.72 -4.53
N LYS A 250 -10.19 2.57 -3.54
CA LYS A 250 -9.20 2.25 -2.51
C LYS A 250 -9.53 0.93 -1.80
N GLU A 251 -10.77 0.74 -1.37
CA GLU A 251 -11.20 -0.49 -0.68
C GLU A 251 -11.51 -1.66 -1.63
N GLN A 252 -11.35 -1.49 -2.95
CA GLN A 252 -11.70 -2.48 -3.98
C GLN A 252 -13.18 -2.92 -3.96
N HIS A 253 -14.09 -1.99 -3.69
CA HIS A 253 -15.55 -2.20 -3.70
C HIS A 253 -16.22 -1.72 -4.99
N VAL A 254 -15.48 -1.15 -5.96
CA VAL A 254 -16.04 -0.86 -7.29
C VAL A 254 -16.25 -2.17 -8.06
N ASP A 255 -17.27 -2.21 -8.93
CA ASP A 255 -17.74 -3.42 -9.63
C ASP A 255 -16.64 -4.22 -10.32
N PHE A 256 -15.59 -3.55 -10.81
CA PHE A 256 -14.44 -4.22 -11.43
C PHE A 256 -13.85 -5.33 -10.55
N PHE A 257 -13.73 -5.10 -9.23
CA PHE A 257 -13.09 -6.02 -8.29
C PHE A 257 -14.01 -7.13 -7.78
N HIS A 258 -15.31 -7.04 -8.04
CA HIS A 258 -16.28 -8.10 -7.77
C HIS A 258 -16.16 -9.17 -8.86
N THR A 259 -15.18 -10.06 -8.71
CA THR A 259 -14.90 -11.10 -9.71
C THR A 259 -14.64 -12.46 -9.09
N LYS A 260 -14.88 -13.51 -9.89
CA LYS A 260 -14.45 -14.88 -9.62
C LYS A 260 -13.13 -15.22 -10.32
N ASP A 261 -12.72 -14.41 -11.28
CA ASP A 261 -11.50 -14.58 -12.07
C ASP A 261 -10.25 -14.21 -11.28
N ASP A 262 -9.11 -14.60 -11.81
CA ASP A 262 -7.79 -14.18 -11.33
C ASP A 262 -7.64 -12.66 -11.48
N LEU A 263 -7.40 -12.00 -10.35
CA LEU A 263 -7.16 -10.57 -10.29
C LEU A 263 -5.65 -10.31 -10.23
N TRP A 264 -5.12 -9.77 -11.30
CA TRP A 264 -3.72 -9.41 -11.44
C TRP A 264 -3.49 -7.96 -11.07
N ARG A 265 -2.41 -7.70 -10.33
CA ARG A 265 -1.91 -6.37 -10.00
C ARG A 265 -0.62 -6.12 -10.77
N ILE A 266 -0.63 -5.17 -11.69
CA ILE A 266 0.47 -4.90 -12.62
C ILE A 266 0.96 -3.46 -12.41
N SER A 267 2.24 -3.29 -12.12
CA SER A 267 2.89 -1.98 -11.96
C SER A 267 3.84 -1.75 -13.12
N VAL A 268 3.63 -0.68 -13.89
CA VAL A 268 4.43 -0.33 -15.08
C VAL A 268 4.78 1.15 -15.07
N PRO A 269 5.76 1.58 -15.88
CA PRO A 269 5.94 3.00 -16.17
C PRO A 269 4.62 3.64 -16.62
N PRO A 270 4.27 4.85 -16.14
CA PRO A 270 2.98 5.48 -16.44
C PRO A 270 2.72 5.70 -17.94
N ALA A 271 3.78 5.93 -18.72
CA ALA A 271 3.71 6.15 -20.17
C ALA A 271 3.65 4.85 -21.00
N THR A 272 3.58 3.68 -20.36
CA THR A 272 3.46 2.41 -21.08
C THR A 272 2.16 2.38 -21.88
N PRO A 273 2.17 1.96 -23.17
CA PRO A 273 0.95 1.75 -23.96
C PRO A 273 0.03 0.67 -23.37
N VAL A 274 -1.12 0.43 -23.98
CA VAL A 274 -1.98 -0.72 -23.61
C VAL A 274 -1.16 -2.01 -23.75
N LEU A 275 -1.21 -2.86 -22.72
CA LEU A 275 -0.52 -4.16 -22.77
C LEU A 275 -1.36 -5.14 -23.59
N SER A 276 -0.72 -5.86 -24.51
CA SER A 276 -1.36 -6.85 -25.38
C SER A 276 -1.67 -8.16 -24.64
N VAL A 277 -2.47 -8.08 -23.57
CA VAL A 277 -3.02 -9.25 -22.85
C VAL A 277 -4.53 -9.13 -22.85
N SER A 278 -5.20 -10.19 -23.31
CA SER A 278 -6.66 -10.26 -23.33
C SER A 278 -7.24 -10.22 -21.92
N GLY A 279 -8.40 -9.58 -21.77
CA GLY A 279 -9.09 -9.49 -20.49
C GLY A 279 -9.70 -8.12 -20.23
N HIS A 280 -10.20 -7.94 -19.01
CA HIS A 280 -10.78 -6.68 -18.58
C HIS A 280 -9.77 -5.89 -17.76
N TRP A 281 -9.58 -4.63 -18.14
CA TRP A 281 -8.59 -3.74 -17.55
C TRP A 281 -9.23 -2.62 -16.72
N PHE A 282 -8.57 -2.29 -15.62
CA PHE A 282 -8.79 -1.08 -14.85
C PHE A 282 -7.45 -0.39 -14.64
N TYR A 283 -7.38 0.91 -14.90
CA TYR A 283 -6.16 1.70 -14.75
C TYR A 283 -6.31 2.60 -13.54
N ASP A 284 -5.32 2.58 -12.67
CA ASP A 284 -5.22 3.42 -11.47
C ASP A 284 -3.84 4.09 -11.49
N TRP A 285 -3.58 4.95 -10.51
CA TRP A 285 -2.29 5.62 -10.33
C TRP A 285 -1.84 6.37 -11.59
N ALA A 286 -2.78 7.00 -12.30
CA ALA A 286 -2.51 7.65 -13.59
C ALA A 286 -1.74 6.73 -14.55
N GLY A 287 -2.21 5.49 -14.71
CA GLY A 287 -1.71 4.50 -15.66
C GLY A 287 -0.56 3.62 -15.16
N GLY A 288 0.06 3.97 -14.02
CA GLY A 288 1.19 3.24 -13.44
C GLY A 288 0.81 1.98 -12.66
N LEU A 289 -0.45 1.88 -12.22
CA LEU A 289 -1.03 0.66 -11.65
C LEU A 289 -2.17 0.20 -12.55
N ARG A 290 -2.17 -1.07 -12.90
CA ARG A 290 -3.21 -1.68 -13.73
C ARG A 290 -3.69 -2.94 -13.07
N TRP A 291 -5.00 -3.10 -13.05
CA TRP A 291 -5.66 -4.31 -12.63
C TRP A 291 -6.18 -5.03 -13.87
N LEU A 292 -5.97 -6.34 -13.90
CA LEU A 292 -6.37 -7.19 -15.03
C LEU A 292 -7.14 -8.39 -14.50
N LYS A 293 -8.31 -8.63 -15.09
CA LYS A 293 -9.04 -9.91 -14.99
C LYS A 293 -8.85 -10.65 -16.30
N THR A 294 -8.22 -11.83 -16.24
CA THR A 294 -7.89 -12.59 -17.45
C THR A 294 -7.83 -14.09 -17.16
N THR A 295 -8.06 -14.87 -18.22
CA THR A 295 -7.78 -16.32 -18.27
C THR A 295 -6.47 -16.63 -18.98
N ALA A 296 -5.74 -15.61 -19.44
CA ALA A 296 -4.45 -15.78 -20.09
C ALA A 296 -3.44 -16.45 -19.13
N PRO A 297 -2.52 -17.29 -19.65
CA PRO A 297 -1.50 -17.92 -18.81
C PRO A 297 -0.65 -16.89 -18.07
N ALA A 298 -0.25 -17.21 -16.83
CA ALA A 298 0.58 -16.35 -16.00
C ALA A 298 1.87 -15.87 -16.69
N ALA A 299 2.49 -16.74 -17.49
CA ALA A 299 3.68 -16.41 -18.28
C ALA A 299 3.44 -15.25 -19.27
N VAL A 300 2.25 -15.17 -19.86
CA VAL A 300 1.86 -14.06 -20.76
C VAL A 300 1.74 -12.76 -19.98
N VAL A 301 1.10 -12.79 -18.80
CA VAL A 301 0.95 -11.61 -17.94
C VAL A 301 2.32 -11.11 -17.45
N PHE A 302 3.18 -12.01 -16.98
CA PHE A 302 4.53 -11.67 -16.55
C PHE A 302 5.38 -11.13 -17.70
N GLY A 303 5.36 -11.80 -18.85
CA GLY A 303 6.10 -11.37 -20.05
C GLY A 303 5.72 -9.96 -20.48
N ALA A 304 4.42 -9.66 -20.53
CA ALA A 304 3.93 -8.34 -20.88
C ALA A 304 4.37 -7.25 -19.89
N ALA A 305 4.38 -7.53 -18.58
CA ALA A 305 4.87 -6.58 -17.59
C ALA A 305 6.39 -6.36 -17.72
N ILE A 306 7.17 -7.44 -17.86
CA ILE A 306 8.64 -7.39 -17.98
C ILE A 306 9.06 -6.61 -19.22
N ALA A 307 8.40 -6.84 -20.36
CA ALA A 307 8.72 -6.19 -21.63
C ALA A 307 8.66 -4.65 -21.55
N CYS A 308 7.94 -4.10 -20.59
CA CYS A 308 7.84 -2.66 -20.34
C CYS A 308 8.57 -2.19 -19.07
N GLY A 309 9.45 -3.02 -18.48
CA GLY A 309 10.17 -2.70 -17.25
C GLY A 309 9.28 -2.70 -15.99
N GLY A 310 8.13 -3.38 -16.05
CA GLY A 310 7.16 -3.47 -14.97
C GLY A 310 7.20 -4.79 -14.19
N THR A 311 6.27 -4.91 -13.24
CA THR A 311 6.05 -6.10 -12.43
C THR A 311 4.59 -6.48 -12.41
N ALA A 312 4.31 -7.77 -12.24
CA ALA A 312 2.95 -8.31 -12.08
C ALA A 312 2.91 -9.31 -10.92
N ARG A 313 1.81 -9.29 -10.18
CA ARG A 313 1.51 -10.23 -9.09
C ARG A 313 0.08 -10.71 -9.24
N LEU A 314 -0.13 -12.02 -9.15
CA LEU A 314 -1.47 -12.55 -8.92
C LEU A 314 -1.91 -12.14 -7.51
N PHE A 315 -2.87 -11.22 -7.43
CA PHE A 315 -3.23 -10.52 -6.19
C PHE A 315 -4.37 -11.21 -5.44
N ARG A 316 -5.31 -11.78 -6.19
CA ARG A 316 -6.40 -12.61 -5.66
C ARG A 316 -6.74 -13.68 -6.69
N SER A 317 -6.89 -14.92 -6.24
CA SER A 317 -7.34 -16.04 -7.07
C SER A 317 -8.19 -16.99 -6.23
N ARG A 318 -9.09 -17.72 -6.90
CA ARG A 318 -9.82 -18.86 -6.32
C ARG A 318 -9.09 -20.18 -6.51
N GLN A 319 -8.02 -20.19 -7.31
CA GLN A 319 -7.20 -21.37 -7.52
C GLN A 319 -6.43 -21.70 -6.24
N GLN A 320 -6.17 -22.99 -6.03
CA GLN A 320 -5.36 -23.44 -4.91
C GLN A 320 -3.92 -22.93 -5.06
N ALA A 321 -3.37 -22.43 -3.95
CA ALA A 321 -1.96 -22.03 -3.89
C ALA A 321 -1.03 -23.26 -3.98
N PRO A 322 0.25 -23.09 -4.39
CA PRO A 322 0.94 -21.83 -4.66
C PRO A 322 0.57 -21.23 -6.01
N TRP A 323 0.25 -19.94 -6.00
CA TRP A 323 0.07 -19.13 -7.18
C TRP A 323 1.41 -18.82 -7.86
N PRO A 324 1.40 -18.66 -9.20
CA PRO A 324 2.59 -18.29 -9.95
C PRO A 324 3.15 -16.94 -9.47
N ARG A 325 4.48 -16.84 -9.44
CA ARG A 325 5.20 -15.62 -9.06
C ARG A 325 6.11 -15.18 -10.20
N GLN A 326 6.17 -13.88 -10.43
CA GLN A 326 7.14 -13.33 -11.37
C GLN A 326 8.55 -13.56 -10.83
N GLU A 327 9.44 -14.04 -11.69
CA GLU A 327 10.85 -14.17 -11.33
C GLU A 327 11.48 -12.81 -11.07
N VAL A 328 12.32 -12.75 -10.05
CA VAL A 328 13.10 -11.57 -9.71
C VAL A 328 14.50 -11.75 -10.26
N ALA A 329 15.04 -10.73 -10.92
CA ALA A 329 16.41 -10.76 -11.44
C ALA A 329 17.42 -11.19 -10.37
N LEU A 330 18.36 -12.07 -10.73
CA LEU A 330 19.28 -12.72 -9.78
C LEU A 330 19.99 -11.77 -8.80
N PRO A 331 20.50 -10.59 -9.20
CA PRO A 331 21.13 -9.66 -8.26
C PRO A 331 20.17 -9.19 -7.16
N LEU A 332 18.94 -8.86 -7.53
CA LEU A 332 17.92 -8.40 -6.59
C LEU A 332 17.42 -9.56 -5.71
N ALA A 333 17.29 -10.77 -6.26
CA ALA A 333 16.94 -11.95 -5.48
C ALA A 333 18.00 -12.26 -4.41
N ARG A 334 19.30 -12.16 -4.75
CA ARG A 334 20.41 -12.32 -3.78
C ARG A 334 20.38 -11.25 -2.70
N LEU A 335 20.10 -9.99 -3.07
CA LEU A 335 19.97 -8.89 -2.12
C LEU A 335 18.81 -9.16 -1.14
N ASN A 336 17.63 -9.52 -1.65
CA ASN A 336 16.47 -9.85 -0.81
C ASN A 336 16.78 -11.00 0.16
N LYS A 337 17.47 -12.04 -0.29
CA LYS A 337 17.89 -13.16 0.58
C LYS A 337 18.83 -12.69 1.68
N ARG A 338 19.83 -11.85 1.37
CA ARG A 338 20.77 -11.30 2.36
C ARG A 338 20.07 -10.42 3.39
N VAL A 339 19.15 -9.57 2.93
CA VAL A 339 18.35 -8.72 3.81
C VAL A 339 17.49 -9.58 4.73
N LYS A 340 16.76 -10.57 4.19
CA LYS A 340 15.96 -11.48 5.02
C LYS A 340 16.82 -12.22 6.03
N ALA A 341 17.98 -12.74 5.64
CA ALA A 341 18.90 -13.43 6.54
C ALA A 341 19.50 -12.52 7.63
N ALA A 342 19.58 -11.20 7.40
CA ALA A 342 20.06 -10.25 8.41
C ALA A 342 19.01 -9.97 9.51
N PHE A 343 17.71 -10.01 9.16
CA PHE A 343 16.62 -9.78 10.11
C PHE A 343 16.06 -11.09 10.69
N ASP A 344 16.11 -12.18 9.94
CA ASP A 344 15.51 -13.46 10.28
C ASP A 344 16.36 -14.63 9.71
N PRO A 345 17.59 -14.83 10.23
CA PRO A 345 18.49 -15.92 9.83
C PRO A 345 17.92 -17.32 10.07
N SER A 346 16.89 -17.47 10.91
CA SER A 346 16.21 -18.74 11.15
C SER A 346 14.96 -18.92 10.27
N GLU A 347 14.67 -17.97 9.38
CA GLU A 347 13.52 -17.96 8.46
C GLU A 347 12.16 -18.21 9.15
N LEU A 348 11.99 -17.71 10.37
CA LEU A 348 10.81 -17.87 11.19
C LEU A 348 9.60 -17.15 10.61
N PHE A 349 9.76 -15.94 10.06
CA PHE A 349 8.65 -15.09 9.66
C PHE A 349 8.21 -15.31 8.21
N VAL A 350 6.88 -15.28 8.02
CA VAL A 350 6.23 -15.72 6.77
C VAL A 350 5.20 -14.78 6.21
#